data_AF-A0A7W1MW57-F1
#
_entry.id   AF-A0A7W1MW57-F1
#
_cell.length_a   1.000
_cell.length_b   1.000
_cell.length_c   1.000
_cell.angle_alpha   90.00
_cell.angle_beta   90.00
_cell.angle_gamma   90.00
#
_symmetry.space_group_name_H-M   'P 1'
#
loop_
_entity.id
_entity.type
_entity.pdbx_description
1 polymer ?
#
loop_
_entity_poly.entity_id
_entity_poly.type
_entity_poly.pdbx_seq_one_letter_code
_entity_poly.pdbx_strand_id
1 'polypeptide(L)'
;MSYRIERGKKPASEVRRIVREQLDRALCESAALGGVGEVKAVHGIRKRIKKIRAVLRLVKKEVGAELFHEENRRLRSASCSFSGVRDANVQLQVLEKVRDSAGLEAGAFAGVISYLMREREDATERQKTQQHEAVALLESLQDRLDGWLLDPVGLETLCSALERTYRKGRDCLRHALDHQTAENFHSWRKHTKNVWYQGRMLQELNPEVMCEISEAADRLGGHLGDLHDLAFLRESLVSAGVVTVSEKEVLLGLICAREKALEQTAVDLGCRFYAEKPGAFGRCLLRYAGDSPSTRQA
;
A
#
# COMPACT_ATOMS: atom_id res chain seq x y z
N MET A 1 -14.83 11.79 8.97
CA MET A 1 -15.42 10.49 8.59
C MET A 1 -14.37 9.38 8.55
N SER A 2 -14.68 8.28 9.21
CA SER A 2 -13.71 7.26 9.65
C SER A 2 -13.61 6.08 8.66
N TYR A 3 -12.39 5.58 8.45
CA TYR A 3 -12.10 4.41 7.58
C TYR A 3 -12.25 3.11 8.37
N ARG A 4 -13.42 2.91 8.98
CA ARG A 4 -13.75 1.75 9.83
C ARG A 4 -15.24 1.43 9.71
N ILE A 5 -15.59 0.17 9.92
CA ILE A 5 -16.96 -0.31 9.99
C ILE A 5 -17.49 0.02 11.38
N GLU A 6 -18.56 0.81 11.45
CA GLU A 6 -19.15 1.24 12.71
C GLU A 6 -19.99 0.13 13.36
N ARG A 7 -19.96 0.08 14.70
CA ARG A 7 -20.76 -0.88 15.48
C ARG A 7 -22.25 -0.63 15.26
N GLY A 8 -23.03 -1.72 15.19
CA GLY A 8 -24.48 -1.66 15.00
C GLY A 8 -24.94 -1.26 13.59
N LYS A 9 -24.03 -0.99 12.65
CA LYS A 9 -24.35 -0.78 11.23
C LYS A 9 -24.18 -2.08 10.44
N LYS A 10 -24.93 -2.23 9.35
CA LYS A 10 -24.80 -3.40 8.46
C LYS A 10 -23.42 -3.37 7.78
N PRO A 11 -22.60 -4.43 7.86
CA PRO A 11 -21.26 -4.41 7.26
C PRO A 11 -21.25 -4.11 5.76
N ALA A 12 -22.22 -4.62 5.01
CA ALA A 12 -22.41 -4.33 3.58
C ALA A 12 -22.57 -2.81 3.30
N SER A 13 -23.42 -2.11 4.06
CA SER A 13 -23.63 -0.67 3.89
C SER A 13 -22.37 0.13 4.25
N GLU A 14 -21.65 -0.32 5.28
CA GLU A 14 -20.41 0.33 5.72
C GLU A 14 -19.27 0.14 4.72
N VAL A 15 -19.16 -1.03 4.09
CA VAL A 15 -18.25 -1.25 2.95
C VAL A 15 -18.53 -0.25 1.84
N ARG A 16 -19.80 -0.12 1.43
CA ARG A 16 -20.21 0.82 0.37
C ARG A 16 -19.90 2.26 0.77
N ARG A 17 -20.23 2.66 2.00
CA ARG A 17 -19.91 3.99 2.56
C ARG A 17 -18.41 4.27 2.49
N ILE A 18 -17.58 3.35 2.96
CA ILE A 18 -16.12 3.53 2.99
C ILE A 18 -15.54 3.71 1.59
N VAL A 19 -16.00 2.90 0.61
CA VAL A 19 -15.57 3.02 -0.79
C VAL A 19 -15.98 4.37 -1.36
N ARG A 20 -17.25 4.76 -1.21
CA ARG A 20 -17.78 6.05 -1.65
C ARG A 20 -16.97 7.21 -1.08
N GLU A 21 -16.78 7.24 0.24
CA GLU A 21 -16.00 8.30 0.90
C GLU A 21 -14.53 8.37 0.44
N GLN A 22 -13.91 7.24 0.08
CA GLN A 22 -12.56 7.27 -0.45
C GLN A 22 -12.54 7.76 -1.91
N LEU A 23 -13.57 7.46 -2.71
CA LEU A 23 -13.73 8.01 -4.06
C LEU A 23 -13.97 9.51 -4.00
N ASP A 24 -14.92 9.99 -3.20
CA ASP A 24 -15.21 11.42 -3.01
C ASP A 24 -13.94 12.20 -2.65
N ARG A 25 -13.14 11.66 -1.71
CA ARG A 25 -11.87 12.28 -1.32
C ARG A 25 -10.84 12.26 -2.41
N ALA A 26 -10.75 11.18 -3.20
CA ALA A 26 -9.82 11.11 -4.31
C ALA A 26 -10.19 12.14 -5.41
N LEU A 27 -11.48 12.27 -5.71
CA LEU A 27 -12.01 13.24 -6.68
C LEU A 27 -11.87 14.69 -6.18
N CYS A 28 -12.06 14.92 -4.89
CA CYS A 28 -11.78 16.23 -4.28
C CYS A 28 -10.29 16.56 -4.32
N GLU A 29 -9.42 15.59 -4.00
CA GLU A 29 -7.96 15.75 -4.08
C GLU A 29 -7.50 16.00 -5.53
N SER A 30 -8.19 15.45 -6.55
CA SER A 30 -7.83 15.69 -7.96
C SER A 30 -8.06 17.11 -8.46
N ALA A 31 -8.85 17.93 -7.75
CA ALA A 31 -9.03 19.34 -8.09
C ALA A 31 -7.73 20.17 -7.93
N ALA A 32 -6.73 19.66 -7.20
CA ALA A 32 -5.44 20.31 -6.99
C ALA A 32 -4.34 19.84 -7.96
N LEU A 33 -4.68 18.99 -8.95
CA LEU A 33 -3.74 18.57 -10.00
C LEU A 33 -3.40 19.75 -10.92
N GLY A 34 -2.14 19.84 -11.35
CA GLY A 34 -1.63 20.96 -12.16
C GLY A 34 -1.36 22.25 -11.39
N GLY A 35 -1.48 22.25 -10.06
CA GLY A 35 -1.22 23.41 -9.20
C GLY A 35 -0.16 23.15 -8.10
N VAL A 36 0.06 24.14 -7.25
CA VAL A 36 1.06 24.10 -6.14
C VAL A 36 0.84 22.90 -5.18
N GLY A 37 -0.38 22.37 -5.11
CA GLY A 37 -0.75 21.23 -4.26
C GLY A 37 -0.58 19.84 -4.90
N GLU A 38 -0.10 19.73 -6.13
CA GLU A 38 -0.17 18.49 -6.92
C GLU A 38 0.52 17.29 -6.24
N VAL A 39 1.72 17.47 -5.70
CA VAL A 39 2.47 16.38 -5.03
C VAL A 39 1.67 15.78 -3.87
N LYS A 40 1.02 16.65 -3.07
CA LYS A 40 0.17 16.24 -1.94
C LYS A 40 -1.12 15.59 -2.42
N ALA A 41 -1.73 16.12 -3.49
CA ALA A 41 -2.91 15.54 -4.13
C ALA A 41 -2.65 14.13 -4.67
N VAL A 42 -1.58 13.95 -5.46
CA VAL A 42 -1.13 12.65 -5.99
C VAL A 42 -0.92 11.63 -4.87
N HIS A 43 -0.27 12.03 -3.77
CA HIS A 43 -0.08 11.17 -2.60
C HIS A 43 -1.43 10.78 -1.96
N GLY A 44 -2.33 11.75 -1.80
CA GLY A 44 -3.69 11.57 -1.29
C GLY A 44 -4.46 10.54 -2.12
N ILE A 45 -4.59 10.79 -3.43
CA ILE A 45 -5.35 9.97 -4.38
C ILE A 45 -4.84 8.52 -4.35
N ARG A 46 -3.52 8.31 -4.44
CA ARG A 46 -2.92 6.96 -4.36
C ARG A 46 -3.24 6.28 -3.04
N LYS A 47 -3.24 7.01 -1.92
CA LYS A 47 -3.63 6.48 -0.61
C LYS A 47 -5.11 6.10 -0.57
N ARG A 48 -6.01 6.87 -1.20
CA ARG A 48 -7.43 6.51 -1.34
C ARG A 48 -7.63 5.26 -2.19
N ILE A 49 -6.96 5.19 -3.35
CA ILE A 49 -7.01 4.02 -4.23
C ILE A 49 -6.51 2.76 -3.49
N LYS A 50 -5.39 2.85 -2.76
CA LYS A 50 -4.89 1.72 -1.95
C LYS A 50 -5.91 1.24 -0.92
N LYS A 51 -6.59 2.18 -0.26
CA LYS A 51 -7.68 1.87 0.68
C LYS A 51 -8.86 1.18 0.01
N ILE A 52 -9.34 1.69 -1.12
CA ILE A 52 -10.46 1.06 -1.87
C ILE A 52 -10.08 -0.36 -2.30
N ARG A 53 -8.86 -0.54 -2.83
CA ARG A 53 -8.36 -1.86 -3.24
C ARG A 53 -8.23 -2.84 -2.07
N ALA A 54 -7.91 -2.35 -0.86
CA ALA A 54 -7.88 -3.18 0.33
C ALA A 54 -9.29 -3.64 0.74
N VAL A 55 -10.30 -2.76 0.62
CA VAL A 55 -11.71 -3.09 0.84
C VAL A 55 -12.18 -4.12 -0.17
N LEU A 56 -11.96 -3.89 -1.47
CA LEU A 56 -12.30 -4.84 -2.55
C LEU A 56 -11.69 -6.23 -2.34
N ARG A 57 -10.45 -6.31 -1.85
CA ARG A 57 -9.83 -7.60 -1.52
C ARG A 57 -10.48 -8.28 -0.32
N LEU A 58 -10.98 -7.50 0.63
CA LEU A 58 -11.65 -8.01 1.82
C LEU A 58 -12.99 -8.64 1.44
N VAL A 59 -13.76 -7.97 0.58
CA VAL A 59 -15.08 -8.45 0.11
C VAL A 59 -15.05 -9.23 -1.20
N LYS A 60 -13.86 -9.72 -1.62
CA LYS A 60 -13.66 -10.34 -2.94
C LYS A 60 -14.66 -11.47 -3.22
N LYS A 61 -14.97 -12.29 -2.23
CA LYS A 61 -15.85 -13.45 -2.42
C LYS A 61 -17.30 -13.00 -2.61
N GLU A 62 -17.68 -11.96 -1.90
CA GLU A 62 -19.03 -11.44 -1.77
C GLU A 62 -19.43 -10.59 -2.98
N VAL A 63 -18.50 -9.79 -3.52
CA VAL A 63 -18.75 -9.03 -4.77
C VAL A 63 -18.61 -9.87 -6.05
N GLY A 64 -18.14 -11.12 -5.93
CA GLY A 64 -17.85 -11.98 -7.08
C GLY A 64 -16.48 -11.73 -7.71
N ALA A 65 -15.90 -12.80 -8.26
CA ALA A 65 -14.53 -12.78 -8.78
C ALA A 65 -14.39 -11.84 -10.00
N GLU A 66 -15.37 -11.84 -10.90
CA GLU A 66 -15.36 -11.03 -12.12
C GLU A 66 -15.30 -9.53 -11.82
N LEU A 67 -16.28 -9.02 -11.06
CA LEU A 67 -16.33 -7.62 -10.62
C LEU A 67 -15.07 -7.24 -9.84
N PHE A 68 -14.64 -8.09 -8.90
CA PHE A 68 -13.39 -7.85 -8.17
C PHE A 68 -12.21 -7.67 -9.11
N HIS A 69 -12.03 -8.58 -10.09
CA HIS A 69 -10.88 -8.55 -10.98
C HIS A 69 -10.93 -7.33 -11.91
N GLU A 70 -12.10 -6.98 -12.41
CA GLU A 70 -12.31 -5.79 -13.23
C GLU A 70 -11.98 -4.50 -12.46
N GLU A 71 -12.63 -4.27 -11.32
CA GLU A 71 -12.45 -3.02 -10.58
C GLU A 71 -11.05 -2.91 -9.94
N ASN A 72 -10.46 -4.02 -9.47
CA ASN A 72 -9.08 -3.99 -9.00
C ASN A 72 -8.07 -3.77 -10.15
N ARG A 73 -8.38 -4.14 -11.40
CA ARG A 73 -7.56 -3.76 -12.57
C ARG A 73 -7.71 -2.27 -12.86
N ARG A 74 -8.92 -1.74 -12.96
CA ARG A 74 -9.19 -0.30 -13.18
C ARG A 74 -8.49 0.58 -12.15
N LEU A 75 -8.66 0.27 -10.86
CA LEU A 75 -7.99 0.97 -9.76
C LEU A 75 -6.46 0.79 -9.80
N ARG A 76 -5.94 -0.33 -10.33
CA ARG A 76 -4.50 -0.48 -10.54
C ARG A 76 -4.01 0.47 -11.63
N SER A 77 -4.68 0.49 -12.78
CA SER A 77 -4.34 1.35 -13.89
C SER A 77 -4.40 2.82 -13.48
N ALA A 78 -5.50 3.25 -12.84
CA ALA A 78 -5.63 4.60 -12.29
C ALA A 78 -4.49 4.94 -11.32
N SER A 79 -4.14 4.03 -10.40
CA SER A 79 -3.00 4.26 -9.50
C SER A 79 -1.66 4.38 -10.23
N CYS A 80 -1.46 3.68 -11.34
CA CYS A 80 -0.24 3.73 -12.15
C CYS A 80 -0.10 5.07 -12.87
N SER A 81 -1.20 5.68 -13.33
CA SER A 81 -1.19 7.04 -13.89
C SER A 81 -0.68 8.12 -12.93
N PHE A 82 -0.59 7.81 -11.63
CA PHE A 82 -0.07 8.72 -10.60
C PHE A 82 1.36 8.37 -10.13
N SER A 83 2.07 7.42 -10.77
CA SER A 83 3.35 6.90 -10.26
C SER A 83 4.58 7.67 -10.75
N GLY A 84 4.61 8.12 -12.00
CA GLY A 84 5.80 8.72 -12.66
C GLY A 84 6.54 9.77 -11.83
N VAL A 85 5.90 10.91 -11.53
CA VAL A 85 6.52 12.01 -10.76
C VAL A 85 6.83 11.63 -9.32
N ARG A 86 6.04 10.73 -8.71
CA ARG A 86 6.32 10.24 -7.35
C ARG A 86 7.59 9.40 -7.34
N ASP A 87 7.75 8.54 -8.32
CA ASP A 87 8.77 7.51 -8.32
C ASP A 87 10.17 8.16 -8.40
N ALA A 88 10.37 9.16 -9.25
CA ALA A 88 11.60 9.96 -9.28
C ALA A 88 11.83 10.78 -7.99
N ASN A 89 10.79 11.41 -7.43
CA ASN A 89 10.90 12.14 -6.17
C ASN A 89 11.28 11.22 -4.99
N VAL A 90 10.76 10.00 -4.97
CA VAL A 90 11.13 9.02 -3.94
C VAL A 90 12.56 8.55 -4.12
N GLN A 91 13.02 8.34 -5.35
CA GLN A 91 14.42 7.99 -5.60
C GLN A 91 15.39 9.08 -5.12
N LEU A 92 15.06 10.37 -5.32
CA LEU A 92 15.84 11.49 -4.77
C LEU A 92 15.87 11.47 -3.23
N GLN A 93 14.73 11.21 -2.57
CA GLN A 93 14.67 11.09 -1.11
C GLN A 93 15.45 9.86 -0.59
N VAL A 94 15.41 8.75 -1.32
CA VAL A 94 16.19 7.55 -0.97
C VAL A 94 17.68 7.83 -1.11
N LEU A 95 18.09 8.50 -2.18
CA LEU A 95 19.47 8.91 -2.39
C LEU A 95 19.98 9.81 -1.26
N GLU A 96 19.17 10.79 -0.83
CA GLU A 96 19.47 11.64 0.33
C GLU A 96 19.67 10.81 1.60
N LYS A 97 18.73 9.90 1.93
CA LYS A 97 18.86 9.00 3.08
C LYS A 97 20.12 8.11 3.02
N VAL A 98 20.49 7.64 1.83
CA VAL A 98 21.71 6.82 1.63
C VAL A 98 22.96 7.67 1.88
N ARG A 99 23.00 8.91 1.37
CA ARG A 99 24.10 9.85 1.60
C ARG A 99 24.26 10.22 3.07
N ASP A 100 23.16 10.58 3.73
CA ASP A 100 23.15 10.94 5.15
C ASP A 100 23.68 9.80 6.03
N SER A 101 23.25 8.56 5.73
CA SER A 101 23.70 7.38 6.47
C SER A 101 25.18 7.06 6.24
N ALA A 102 25.76 7.53 5.14
CA ALA A 102 27.17 7.36 4.80
C ALA A 102 28.04 8.57 5.20
N GLY A 103 27.45 9.63 5.77
CA GLY A 103 28.17 10.87 6.10
C GLY A 103 28.66 11.64 4.88
N LEU A 104 27.98 11.52 3.74
CA LEU A 104 28.37 12.14 2.48
C LEU A 104 27.71 13.52 2.29
N GLU A 105 28.46 14.46 1.72
CA GLU A 105 28.00 15.83 1.49
C GLU A 105 26.83 15.94 0.51
N ALA A 106 26.11 17.07 0.63
CA ALA A 106 25.27 17.76 -0.36
C ALA A 106 25.33 17.24 -1.81
N GLY A 107 26.52 17.38 -2.39
CA GLY A 107 26.78 17.22 -3.82
C GLY A 107 27.27 15.83 -4.23
N ALA A 108 27.39 14.87 -3.30
CA ALA A 108 27.79 13.52 -3.65
C ALA A 108 26.79 12.90 -4.65
N PHE A 109 27.31 12.18 -5.64
CA PHE A 109 26.54 11.58 -6.74
C PHE A 109 25.80 12.60 -7.62
N ALA A 110 26.42 13.74 -7.90
CA ALA A 110 25.83 14.80 -8.74
C ALA A 110 25.31 14.28 -10.09
N GLY A 111 26.00 13.33 -10.72
CA GLY A 111 25.54 12.72 -11.97
C GLY A 111 24.22 11.96 -11.81
N VAL A 112 24.04 11.26 -10.69
CA VAL A 112 22.79 10.55 -10.36
C VAL A 112 21.67 11.56 -10.06
N ILE A 113 21.96 12.63 -9.34
CA ILE A 113 20.98 13.69 -9.04
C ILE A 113 20.46 14.29 -10.34
N SER A 114 21.37 14.70 -11.25
CA SER A 114 20.98 15.26 -12.55
C SER A 114 20.16 14.28 -13.39
N TYR A 115 20.52 12.99 -13.41
CA TYR A 115 19.75 11.95 -14.08
C TYR A 115 18.32 11.84 -13.52
N LEU A 116 18.17 11.72 -12.21
CA LEU A 116 16.85 11.60 -11.56
C LEU A 116 15.99 12.87 -11.72
N MET A 117 16.60 14.05 -11.74
CA MET A 117 15.89 15.31 -12.00
C MET A 117 15.33 15.35 -13.41
N ARG A 118 16.09 14.87 -14.41
CA ARG A 118 15.62 14.77 -15.79
C ARG A 118 14.50 13.75 -15.95
N GLU A 119 14.63 12.56 -15.36
CA GLU A 119 13.56 11.55 -15.35
C GLU A 119 12.27 12.10 -14.73
N ARG A 120 12.38 12.91 -13.67
CA ARG A 120 11.23 13.59 -13.05
C ARG A 120 10.56 14.57 -14.00
N GLU A 121 11.33 15.37 -14.73
CA GLU A 121 10.81 16.32 -15.71
C GLU A 121 10.07 15.61 -16.84
N ASP A 122 10.69 14.58 -17.43
CA ASP A 122 10.08 13.80 -18.50
C ASP A 122 8.82 13.04 -18.03
N ALA A 123 8.81 12.58 -16.78
CA ALA A 123 7.64 11.94 -16.18
C ALA A 123 6.50 12.94 -15.92
N THR A 124 6.82 14.20 -15.57
CA THR A 124 5.81 15.25 -15.32
C THR A 124 4.98 15.52 -16.56
N GLU A 125 5.62 15.63 -17.72
CA GLU A 125 4.90 15.90 -18.97
C GLU A 125 4.04 14.71 -19.42
N ARG A 126 4.54 13.48 -19.30
CA ARG A 126 3.76 12.26 -19.61
C ARG A 126 2.56 12.09 -18.68
N GLN A 127 2.66 12.56 -17.45
CA GLN A 127 1.68 12.29 -16.40
C GLN A 127 0.39 13.12 -16.53
N LYS A 128 0.45 14.35 -17.07
CA LYS A 128 -0.73 15.24 -17.18
C LYS A 128 -1.93 14.58 -17.88
N THR A 129 -1.71 13.99 -19.05
CA THR A 129 -2.79 13.31 -19.80
C THR A 129 -3.31 12.08 -19.07
N GLN A 130 -2.42 11.27 -18.49
CA GLN A 130 -2.78 10.03 -17.79
C GLN A 130 -3.59 10.29 -16.51
N GLN A 131 -3.37 11.43 -15.85
CA GLN A 131 -4.11 11.82 -14.66
C GLN A 131 -5.60 12.07 -14.95
N HIS A 132 -5.93 12.72 -16.07
CA HIS A 132 -7.34 12.95 -16.46
C HIS A 132 -8.08 11.63 -16.70
N GLU A 133 -7.47 10.70 -17.44
CA GLU A 133 -8.05 9.36 -17.66
C GLU A 133 -8.24 8.61 -16.33
N ALA A 134 -7.30 8.75 -15.40
CA ALA A 134 -7.40 8.13 -14.09
C ALA A 134 -8.54 8.71 -13.25
N VAL A 135 -8.80 10.02 -13.33
CA VAL A 135 -9.95 10.66 -12.67
C VAL A 135 -11.27 10.14 -13.26
N ALA A 136 -11.40 10.08 -14.58
CA ALA A 136 -12.58 9.52 -15.23
C ALA A 136 -12.85 8.05 -14.84
N LEU A 137 -11.79 7.25 -14.65
CA LEU A 137 -11.93 5.88 -14.12
C LEU A 137 -12.48 5.84 -12.68
N LEU A 138 -12.14 6.82 -11.84
CA LEU A 138 -12.64 6.91 -10.46
C LEU A 138 -14.10 7.37 -10.43
N GLU A 139 -14.47 8.35 -11.25
CA GLU A 139 -15.87 8.80 -11.43
C GLU A 139 -16.75 7.64 -11.91
N SER A 140 -16.30 6.94 -12.95
CA SER A 140 -17.02 5.80 -13.49
C SER A 140 -17.22 4.67 -12.46
N LEU A 141 -16.23 4.45 -11.58
CA LEU A 141 -16.37 3.51 -10.46
C LEU A 141 -17.37 4.00 -9.40
N GLN A 142 -17.43 5.31 -9.15
CA GLN A 142 -18.41 5.90 -8.24
C GLN A 142 -19.84 5.66 -8.72
N ASP A 143 -20.11 5.83 -10.02
CA ASP A 143 -21.43 5.58 -10.62
C ASP A 143 -21.88 4.13 -10.50
N ARG A 144 -20.95 3.18 -10.67
CA ARG A 144 -21.25 1.74 -10.58
C ARG A 144 -21.37 1.21 -9.16
N LEU A 145 -20.92 1.96 -8.15
CA LEU A 145 -20.81 1.48 -6.78
C LEU A 145 -22.17 1.03 -6.21
N ASP A 146 -23.27 1.68 -6.61
CA ASP A 146 -24.60 1.31 -6.13
C ASP A 146 -25.12 -0.03 -6.67
N GLY A 147 -24.58 -0.46 -7.82
CA GLY A 147 -24.87 -1.77 -8.41
C GLY A 147 -24.11 -2.94 -7.77
N TRP A 148 -23.21 -2.69 -6.81
CA TRP A 148 -22.47 -3.76 -6.16
C TRP A 148 -23.37 -4.57 -5.23
N LEU A 149 -23.51 -5.86 -5.51
CA LEU A 149 -24.19 -6.82 -4.66
C LEU A 149 -23.30 -7.16 -3.45
N LEU A 150 -23.60 -6.57 -2.30
CA LEU A 150 -22.82 -6.69 -1.06
C LEU A 150 -23.61 -7.37 0.08
N ASP A 151 -24.87 -7.75 -0.16
CA ASP A 151 -25.75 -8.30 0.87
C ASP A 151 -25.19 -9.52 1.65
N PRO A 152 -24.39 -10.43 1.07
CA PRO A 152 -23.80 -11.53 1.85
C PRO A 152 -22.65 -11.10 2.78
N VAL A 153 -22.26 -9.81 2.83
CA VAL A 153 -21.16 -9.34 3.67
C VAL A 153 -21.60 -9.22 5.14
N GLY A 154 -21.09 -10.12 5.98
CA GLY A 154 -21.19 -10.08 7.44
C GLY A 154 -19.83 -9.97 8.14
N LEU A 155 -19.81 -9.67 9.45
CA LEU A 155 -18.56 -9.55 10.22
C LEU A 155 -17.72 -10.83 10.16
N GLU A 156 -18.35 -12.00 10.21
CA GLU A 156 -17.67 -13.30 10.09
C GLU A 156 -16.94 -13.45 8.75
N THR A 157 -17.60 -13.05 7.64
CA THR A 157 -16.99 -13.11 6.30
C THR A 157 -15.77 -12.18 6.19
N LEU A 158 -15.84 -11.00 6.82
CA LEU A 158 -14.75 -10.02 6.86
C LEU A 158 -13.59 -10.50 7.74
N CYS A 159 -13.86 -11.08 8.91
CA CYS A 159 -12.83 -11.68 9.76
C CYS A 159 -12.10 -12.81 9.03
N SER A 160 -12.88 -13.70 8.39
CA SER A 160 -12.35 -14.78 7.55
C SER A 160 -11.52 -14.25 6.36
N ALA A 161 -11.89 -13.10 5.80
CA ALA A 161 -11.14 -12.46 4.73
C ALA A 161 -9.83 -11.84 5.23
N LEU A 162 -9.83 -11.18 6.38
CA LEU A 162 -8.62 -10.67 7.01
C LEU A 162 -7.66 -11.81 7.38
N GLU A 163 -8.17 -12.94 7.89
CA GLU A 163 -7.38 -14.15 8.14
C GLU A 163 -6.65 -14.63 6.87
N ARG A 164 -7.36 -14.69 5.73
CA ARG A 164 -6.76 -15.06 4.44
C ARG A 164 -5.67 -14.08 4.00
N THR A 165 -5.87 -12.78 4.23
CA THR A 165 -4.85 -11.76 3.93
C THR A 165 -3.63 -11.92 4.83
N TYR A 166 -3.83 -12.17 6.12
CA TYR A 166 -2.77 -12.42 7.10
C TYR A 166 -1.96 -13.67 6.71
N ARG A 167 -2.64 -14.76 6.37
CA ARG A 167 -2.01 -16.01 5.87
C ARG A 167 -1.10 -15.75 4.69
N LYS A 168 -1.57 -15.02 3.67
CA LYS A 168 -0.74 -14.67 2.50
C LYS A 168 0.48 -13.85 2.87
N GLY A 169 0.34 -12.90 3.81
CA GLY A 169 1.49 -12.15 4.32
C GLY A 169 2.52 -13.03 5.01
N ARG A 170 2.07 -13.99 5.82
CA ARG A 170 2.92 -15.00 6.48
C ARG A 170 3.60 -15.93 5.47
N ASP A 171 2.90 -16.35 4.42
CA ASP A 171 3.49 -17.15 3.35
C ASP A 171 4.57 -16.35 2.59
N CYS A 172 4.34 -15.06 2.31
CA CYS A 172 5.35 -14.20 1.73
C CYS A 172 6.57 -13.98 2.63
N LEU A 173 6.39 -13.88 3.95
CA LEU A 173 7.51 -13.86 4.90
C LEU A 173 8.36 -15.13 4.73
N ARG A 174 7.73 -16.32 4.71
CA ARG A 174 8.47 -17.57 4.52
C ARG A 174 9.24 -17.58 3.19
N HIS A 175 8.61 -17.15 2.09
CA HIS A 175 9.32 -17.05 0.81
C HIS A 175 10.49 -16.06 0.85
N ALA A 176 10.35 -14.93 1.54
CA ALA A 176 11.43 -13.96 1.72
C ALA A 176 12.57 -14.51 2.61
N LEU A 177 12.26 -15.35 3.60
CA LEU A 177 13.26 -16.06 4.41
C LEU A 177 14.02 -17.10 3.59
N ASP A 178 13.31 -17.88 2.78
CA ASP A 178 13.91 -18.91 1.92
C ASP A 178 14.74 -18.28 0.80
N HIS A 179 14.26 -17.16 0.23
CA HIS A 179 14.87 -16.47 -0.90
C HIS A 179 14.73 -14.94 -0.73
N GLN A 180 15.81 -14.28 -0.32
CA GLN A 180 15.87 -12.84 -0.08
C GLN A 180 16.00 -12.05 -1.38
N THR A 181 14.92 -11.99 -2.16
CA THR A 181 14.85 -11.23 -3.42
C THR A 181 13.95 -10.01 -3.29
N ALA A 182 14.24 -8.97 -4.08
CA ALA A 182 13.44 -7.74 -4.10
C ALA A 182 11.95 -8.02 -4.41
N GLU A 183 11.67 -8.98 -5.28
CA GLU A 183 10.31 -9.41 -5.63
C GLU A 183 9.58 -10.06 -4.45
N ASN A 184 10.28 -10.87 -3.65
CA ASN A 184 9.71 -11.51 -2.47
C ASN A 184 9.42 -10.49 -1.37
N PHE A 185 10.36 -9.58 -1.09
CA PHE A 185 10.13 -8.48 -0.16
C PHE A 185 9.00 -7.54 -0.62
N HIS A 186 8.92 -7.24 -1.93
CA HIS A 186 7.85 -6.43 -2.48
C HIS A 186 6.48 -7.11 -2.36
N SER A 187 6.41 -8.41 -2.66
CA SER A 187 5.19 -9.22 -2.50
C SER A 187 4.75 -9.25 -1.03
N TRP A 188 5.69 -9.45 -0.12
CA TRP A 188 5.44 -9.42 1.30
C TRP A 188 4.89 -8.06 1.76
N ARG A 189 5.53 -6.97 1.35
CA ARG A 189 5.08 -5.59 1.62
C ARG A 189 3.63 -5.37 1.22
N LYS A 190 3.27 -5.79 0.01
CA LYS A 190 1.92 -5.64 -0.53
C LYS A 190 0.89 -6.33 0.36
N HIS A 191 1.19 -7.52 0.87
CA HIS A 191 0.31 -8.24 1.78
C HIS A 191 0.26 -7.62 3.17
N THR A 192 1.39 -7.20 3.73
CA THR A 192 1.44 -6.47 5.01
C THR A 192 0.61 -5.19 4.97
N LYS A 193 0.71 -4.38 3.90
CA LYS A 193 -0.14 -3.19 3.74
C LYS A 193 -1.63 -3.52 3.59
N ASN A 194 -1.99 -4.66 2.99
CA ASN A 194 -3.39 -5.09 2.98
C ASN A 194 -3.88 -5.42 4.39
N VAL A 195 -3.10 -6.15 5.19
CA VAL A 195 -3.44 -6.44 6.60
C VAL A 195 -3.62 -5.14 7.38
N TRP A 196 -2.71 -4.17 7.21
CA TRP A 196 -2.84 -2.85 7.85
C TRP A 196 -4.15 -2.13 7.51
N TYR A 197 -4.48 -1.97 6.24
CA TYR A 197 -5.71 -1.29 5.84
C TYR A 197 -6.96 -2.04 6.32
N GLN A 198 -6.97 -3.36 6.22
CA GLN A 198 -8.12 -4.17 6.63
C GLN A 198 -8.27 -4.21 8.16
N GLY A 199 -7.16 -4.23 8.92
CA GLY A 199 -7.16 -4.15 10.37
C GLY A 199 -7.75 -2.83 10.86
N ARG A 200 -7.37 -1.71 10.23
CA ARG A 200 -7.96 -0.39 10.49
C ARG A 200 -9.46 -0.34 10.17
N MET A 201 -9.87 -1.02 9.10
CA MET A 201 -11.28 -1.09 8.74
C MET A 201 -12.11 -1.85 9.80
N LEU A 202 -11.52 -2.88 10.38
CA LEU A 202 -12.14 -3.72 11.41
C LEU A 202 -11.77 -3.30 12.84
N GLN A 203 -11.30 -2.06 13.02
CA GLN A 203 -10.84 -1.57 14.33
C GLN A 203 -11.90 -1.69 15.42
N GLU A 204 -13.17 -1.52 15.08
CA GLU A 204 -14.27 -1.58 16.03
C GLU A 204 -14.59 -3.00 16.56
N LEU A 205 -13.99 -4.07 16.01
CA LEU A 205 -14.11 -5.41 16.58
C LEU A 205 -13.54 -5.43 18.01
N ASN A 206 -12.31 -4.94 18.15
CA ASN A 206 -11.63 -4.74 19.43
C ASN A 206 -10.63 -3.59 19.24
N PRO A 207 -10.96 -2.35 19.64
CA PRO A 207 -10.15 -1.16 19.32
C PRO A 207 -8.69 -1.25 19.75
N GLU A 208 -8.43 -1.82 20.92
CA GLU A 208 -7.09 -1.96 21.49
C GLU A 208 -6.26 -2.94 20.65
N VAL A 209 -6.71 -4.19 20.53
CA VAL A 209 -5.99 -5.25 19.81
C VAL A 209 -5.83 -4.91 18.32
N MET A 210 -6.86 -4.37 17.69
CA MET A 210 -6.81 -4.01 16.27
C MET A 210 -5.92 -2.79 16.00
N CYS A 211 -5.76 -1.89 16.98
CA CYS A 211 -4.79 -0.80 16.91
C CYS A 211 -3.37 -1.37 16.94
N GLU A 212 -3.06 -2.25 17.88
CA GLU A 212 -1.73 -2.89 17.99
C GLU A 212 -1.35 -3.65 16.71
N ILE A 213 -2.28 -4.45 16.16
CA ILE A 213 -2.09 -5.17 14.89
C ILE A 213 -1.81 -4.17 13.76
N SER A 214 -2.58 -3.08 13.69
CA SER A 214 -2.43 -2.08 12.63
C SER A 214 -1.11 -1.35 12.74
N GLU A 215 -0.68 -0.95 13.93
CA GLU A 215 0.61 -0.29 14.13
C GLU A 215 1.79 -1.20 13.85
N ALA A 216 1.73 -2.47 14.28
CA ALA A 216 2.76 -3.44 13.97
C ALA A 216 2.87 -3.69 12.45
N ALA A 217 1.74 -3.82 11.76
CA ALA A 217 1.71 -3.93 10.31
C ALA A 217 2.22 -2.67 9.60
N ASP A 218 1.96 -1.48 10.15
CA ASP A 218 2.44 -0.23 9.56
C ASP A 218 3.96 -0.08 9.70
N ARG A 219 4.50 -0.38 10.89
CA ARG A 219 5.95 -0.40 11.16
C ARG A 219 6.66 -1.38 10.21
N LEU A 220 6.21 -2.63 10.15
CA LEU A 220 6.76 -3.64 9.23
C LEU A 220 6.64 -3.18 7.77
N GLY A 221 5.48 -2.65 7.38
CA GLY A 221 5.24 -2.14 6.03
C GLY A 221 6.06 -0.90 5.67
N GLY A 222 6.57 -0.16 6.67
CA GLY A 222 7.51 0.94 6.55
C GLY A 222 8.89 0.45 6.13
N HIS A 223 9.48 -0.47 6.90
CA HIS A 223 10.79 -1.08 6.57
C HIS A 223 10.78 -1.79 5.21
N LEU A 224 9.73 -2.58 4.94
CA LEU A 224 9.56 -3.21 3.62
C LEU A 224 9.37 -2.17 2.51
N GLY A 225 8.85 -0.98 2.84
CA GLY A 225 8.76 0.16 1.94
C GLY A 225 10.11 0.76 1.59
N ASP A 226 10.96 1.00 2.59
CA ASP A 226 12.31 1.50 2.36
C ASP A 226 13.14 0.50 1.52
N LEU A 227 13.01 -0.81 1.74
CA LEU A 227 13.63 -1.85 0.89
C LEU A 227 13.17 -1.76 -0.56
N HIS A 228 11.86 -1.61 -0.79
CA HIS A 228 11.34 -1.48 -2.14
C HIS A 228 11.82 -0.20 -2.82
N ASP A 229 11.87 0.92 -2.10
CA ASP A 229 12.31 2.19 -2.64
C ASP A 229 13.84 2.16 -2.95
N LEU A 230 14.65 1.40 -2.18
CA LEU A 230 16.07 1.12 -2.49
C LEU A 230 16.26 0.24 -3.73
N ALA A 231 15.51 -0.86 -3.83
CA ALA A 231 15.55 -1.74 -5.00
C ALA A 231 15.18 -0.99 -6.28
N PHE A 232 14.20 -0.08 -6.18
CA PHE A 232 13.81 0.77 -7.30
C PHE A 232 14.90 1.78 -7.68
N LEU A 233 15.61 2.38 -6.72
CA LEU A 233 16.78 3.23 -7.01
C LEU A 233 17.89 2.42 -7.71
N ARG A 234 18.17 1.20 -7.24
CA ARG A 234 19.13 0.28 -7.85
C ARG A 234 18.80 -0.03 -9.32
N GLU A 235 17.55 -0.35 -9.63
CA GLU A 235 17.09 -0.63 -11.01
C GLU A 235 17.32 0.56 -11.96
N SER A 236 17.03 1.78 -11.49
CA SER A 236 17.27 3.00 -12.28
C SER A 236 18.76 3.26 -12.52
N LEU A 237 19.63 3.00 -11.54
CA LEU A 237 21.08 3.16 -11.71
C LEU A 237 21.67 2.20 -12.75
N VAL A 238 21.16 0.96 -12.79
CA VAL A 238 21.54 -0.03 -13.82
C VAL A 238 21.18 0.48 -15.22
N SER A 239 20.01 1.12 -15.35
CA SER A 239 19.50 1.64 -16.62
C SER A 239 20.11 2.99 -17.03
N ALA A 240 20.75 3.72 -16.11
CA ALA A 240 21.23 5.09 -16.32
C ALA A 240 22.55 5.15 -17.12
N GLY A 241 22.50 5.16 -18.45
CA GLY A 241 23.71 5.20 -19.30
C GLY A 241 24.62 6.43 -19.13
N VAL A 242 24.10 7.53 -18.54
CA VAL A 242 24.80 8.82 -18.42
C VAL A 242 25.58 9.02 -17.12
N VAL A 243 25.43 8.13 -16.14
CA VAL A 243 26.12 8.21 -14.83
C VAL A 243 27.47 7.50 -14.92
N THR A 244 28.50 8.09 -14.31
CA THR A 244 29.86 7.51 -14.31
C THR A 244 29.88 6.12 -13.65
N VAL A 245 30.75 5.23 -14.14
CA VAL A 245 30.88 3.87 -13.58
C VAL A 245 31.27 3.93 -12.10
N SER A 246 32.20 4.84 -11.73
CA SER A 246 32.65 5.00 -10.36
C SER A 246 31.53 5.44 -9.40
N GLU A 247 30.69 6.42 -9.78
CA GLU A 247 29.56 6.84 -8.93
C GLU A 247 28.55 5.69 -8.74
N LYS A 248 28.27 4.92 -9.81
CA LYS A 248 27.36 3.78 -9.73
C LYS A 248 27.88 2.71 -8.78
N GLU A 249 29.15 2.31 -8.91
CA GLU A 249 29.73 1.25 -8.08
C GLU A 249 29.70 1.61 -6.59
N VAL A 250 30.11 2.84 -6.26
CA VAL A 250 30.08 3.32 -4.86
C VAL A 250 28.65 3.36 -4.33
N LEU A 251 27.70 3.93 -5.08
CA LEU A 251 26.31 4.03 -4.64
C LEU A 251 25.64 2.66 -4.52
N LEU A 252 25.91 1.73 -5.44
CA LEU A 252 25.40 0.35 -5.37
C LEU A 252 25.94 -0.38 -4.13
N GLY A 253 27.19 -0.14 -3.75
CA GLY A 253 27.76 -0.64 -2.50
C GLY A 253 27.02 -0.12 -1.26
N LEU A 254 26.75 1.19 -1.21
CA LEU A 254 25.99 1.82 -0.11
C LEU A 254 24.54 1.31 -0.04
N ILE A 255 23.88 1.18 -1.19
CA ILE A 255 22.52 0.61 -1.28
C ILE A 255 22.52 -0.82 -0.76
N CYS A 256 23.48 -1.66 -1.17
CA CYS A 256 23.58 -3.05 -0.71
C CYS A 256 23.76 -3.16 0.81
N ALA A 257 24.63 -2.33 1.40
CA ALA A 257 24.82 -2.31 2.85
C ALA A 257 23.53 -1.94 3.58
N ARG A 258 22.79 -0.94 3.07
CA ARG A 258 21.53 -0.49 3.67
C ARG A 258 20.40 -1.50 3.49
N GLU A 259 20.29 -2.15 2.33
CA GLU A 259 19.33 -3.22 2.07
C GLU A 259 19.50 -4.33 3.11
N LYS A 260 20.71 -4.86 3.30
CA LYS A 260 20.98 -5.92 4.29
C LYS A 260 20.52 -5.56 5.72
N ALA A 261 20.78 -4.33 6.16
CA ALA A 261 20.35 -3.87 7.49
C ALA A 261 18.82 -3.79 7.62
N LEU A 262 18.14 -3.32 6.58
CA LEU A 262 16.68 -3.22 6.54
C LEU A 262 16.01 -4.59 6.39
N GLU A 263 16.60 -5.51 5.63
CA GLU A 263 16.13 -6.89 5.46
C GLU A 263 16.11 -7.61 6.79
N GLN A 264 17.20 -7.55 7.56
CA GLN A 264 17.28 -8.14 8.90
C GLN A 264 16.19 -7.58 9.82
N THR A 265 16.06 -6.25 9.87
CA THR A 265 15.04 -5.59 10.69
C THR A 265 13.62 -5.97 10.27
N ALA A 266 13.35 -6.02 8.95
CA ALA A 266 12.05 -6.39 8.41
C ALA A 266 11.71 -7.85 8.75
N VAL A 267 12.67 -8.76 8.63
CA VAL A 267 12.54 -10.18 9.02
C VAL A 267 12.19 -10.32 10.49
N ASP A 268 12.91 -9.65 11.40
CA ASP A 268 12.67 -9.75 12.84
C ASP A 268 11.28 -9.24 13.23
N LEU A 269 10.88 -8.07 12.68
CA LEU A 269 9.53 -7.53 12.85
C LEU A 269 8.47 -8.46 12.25
N GLY A 270 8.77 -9.07 11.10
CA GLY A 270 7.93 -10.01 10.41
C GLY A 270 7.65 -11.28 11.19
N CYS A 271 8.71 -11.92 11.71
CA CYS A 271 8.61 -13.11 12.55
C CYS A 271 7.77 -12.86 13.79
N ARG A 272 7.93 -11.70 14.43
CA ARG A 272 7.08 -11.28 15.56
C ARG A 272 5.63 -11.04 15.16
N PHE A 273 5.40 -10.32 14.07
CA PHE A 273 4.04 -9.98 13.61
C PHE A 273 3.26 -11.22 13.12
N TYR A 274 3.94 -12.16 12.46
CA TYR A 274 3.37 -13.40 11.90
C TYR A 274 3.57 -14.64 12.79
N ALA A 275 3.88 -14.44 14.08
CA ALA A 275 4.11 -15.51 15.04
C ALA A 275 2.84 -16.36 15.27
N GLU A 276 1.68 -15.71 15.35
CA GLU A 276 0.40 -16.40 15.49
C GLU A 276 0.06 -17.17 14.20
N LYS A 277 -0.42 -18.42 14.35
CA LYS A 277 -0.89 -19.19 13.18
C LYS A 277 -2.18 -18.54 12.63
N PRO A 278 -2.36 -18.47 11.30
CA PRO A 278 -3.52 -17.78 10.71
C PRO A 278 -4.88 -18.25 11.24
N GLY A 279 -5.08 -19.56 11.44
CA GLY A 279 -6.35 -20.06 11.99
C GLY A 279 -6.61 -19.64 13.44
N ALA A 280 -5.57 -19.42 14.25
CA ALA A 280 -5.71 -18.89 15.61
C ALA A 280 -6.09 -17.40 15.57
N PHE A 281 -5.38 -16.63 14.73
CA PHE A 281 -5.70 -15.23 14.45
C PHE A 281 -7.15 -15.05 13.99
N GLY A 282 -7.62 -15.87 13.04
CA GLY A 282 -9.01 -15.84 12.56
C GLY A 282 -10.03 -16.14 13.67
N ARG A 283 -9.80 -17.17 14.50
CA ARG A 283 -10.67 -17.47 15.65
C ARG A 283 -10.69 -16.33 16.68
N CYS A 284 -9.57 -15.66 16.88
CA CYS A 284 -9.46 -14.50 17.76
C CYS A 284 -10.36 -13.36 17.24
N LEU A 285 -10.26 -13.03 15.94
CA LEU A 285 -11.13 -12.03 15.30
C LEU A 285 -12.62 -12.37 15.41
N LEU A 286 -12.98 -13.64 15.18
CA LEU A 286 -14.38 -14.10 15.28
C LEU A 286 -14.92 -14.00 16.69
N ARG A 287 -14.10 -14.26 17.71
CA ARG A 287 -14.50 -14.05 19.12
C ARG A 287 -14.86 -12.59 19.37
N TYR A 288 -14.01 -11.65 18.92
CA TYR A 288 -14.31 -10.22 19.04
C TYR A 288 -15.56 -9.80 18.27
N ALA A 289 -15.85 -10.43 17.14
CA ALA A 289 -17.09 -10.21 16.40
C ALA A 289 -18.33 -10.74 17.15
N GLY A 290 -18.23 -11.89 17.81
CA GLY A 290 -19.31 -12.52 18.58
C GLY A 290 -19.61 -11.82 19.90
N ASP A 291 -18.58 -11.29 20.58
CA ASP A 291 -18.71 -10.51 21.81
C ASP A 291 -19.28 -9.09 21.57
N SER A 292 -19.48 -8.72 20.30
CA SER A 292 -20.04 -7.43 19.92
C SER A 292 -21.55 -7.39 20.24
N PRO A 293 -22.05 -6.38 20.98
CA PRO A 293 -23.43 -6.35 21.51
C PRO A 293 -24.54 -6.43 20.45
N SER A 294 -24.24 -6.19 19.18
CA SER A 294 -25.18 -6.32 18.05
C SER A 294 -25.65 -7.76 17.79
N THR A 295 -24.94 -8.77 18.29
CA THR A 295 -25.28 -10.19 18.09
C THR A 295 -26.23 -10.72 19.18
N ARG A 296 -26.46 -9.96 20.27
CA ARG A 296 -27.36 -10.35 21.37
C ARG A 296 -28.82 -9.89 21.19
N GLN A 297 -29.17 -9.32 20.04
CA GLN A 297 -30.52 -8.83 19.75
C GLN A 297 -31.11 -9.39 18.44
N ALA A 298 -30.61 -10.53 17.96
CA ALA A 298 -31.25 -11.30 16.89
C ALA A 298 -31.83 -12.60 17.47
#